data_AF-A0AAV2E5C1-F1
#
_entry.id   AF-A0AAV2E5C1-F1
#
_cell.length_a   1.000
_cell.length_b   1.000
_cell.length_c   1.000
_cell.angle_alpha   90.00
_cell.angle_beta   90.00
_cell.angle_gamma   90.00
#
_symmetry.space_group_name_H-M   'P 1'
#
loop_
_entity.id
_entity.type
_entity.pdbx_description
1 polymer ?
#
loop_
_entity_poly.entity_id
_entity_poly.type
_entity_poly.pdbx_seq_one_letter_code
_entity_poly.pdbx_strand_id
1 'polypeptide(L)'
;MWVVSTFERKHSHSCCNEQETQFLRSHQNVSEEDKALAIGMCQSGIKKRNIIKITKNKVGGYENLGYTPTDLDNSVQNSRDDDEDLIGDVNQTLSYLQSKNTSDRGSFFKYTVSDEGELSNLFWSDSTSRGDY
;
A
#
# COMPACT_ATOMS: atom_id res chain seq x y z
N MET A 1 36.72 18.60 -0.13
CA MET A 1 35.76 19.72 -0.28
C MET A 1 35.33 19.74 -1.73
N TRP A 2 34.04 19.63 -2.01
CA TRP A 2 33.52 19.69 -3.37
C TRP A 2 33.15 21.14 -3.70
N VAL A 3 33.62 21.63 -4.84
CA VAL A 3 33.34 22.99 -5.32
C VAL A 3 32.87 22.89 -6.76
N VAL A 4 31.72 23.49 -7.07
CA VAL A 4 31.19 23.55 -8.44
C VAL A 4 32.01 24.55 -9.24
N SER A 5 32.69 24.11 -10.29
CA SER A 5 33.55 24.96 -11.12
C SER A 5 32.82 25.63 -12.27
N THR A 6 31.76 25.00 -12.79
CA THR A 6 31.00 25.48 -13.95
C THR A 6 29.53 25.06 -13.82
N PHE A 7 28.62 25.96 -14.20
CA PHE A 7 27.18 25.70 -14.27
C PHE A 7 26.64 26.36 -15.54
N GLU A 8 26.10 25.56 -16.45
CA GLU A 8 25.54 26.05 -17.70
C GLU A 8 24.02 25.88 -17.68
N ARG A 9 23.31 27.00 -17.61
CA ARG A 9 21.85 27.03 -17.48
C ARG A 9 21.11 26.82 -18.80
N LYS A 10 21.83 26.84 -19.93
CA LYS A 10 21.23 26.88 -21.27
C LYS A 10 20.95 25.45 -21.73
N HIS A 11 19.68 25.12 -21.88
CA HIS A 11 19.24 23.81 -22.36
C HIS A 11 19.06 23.82 -23.88
N SER A 12 19.22 22.66 -24.52
CA SER A 12 18.93 22.44 -25.95
C SER A 12 17.44 22.23 -26.23
N HIS A 13 16.61 22.15 -25.18
CA HIS A 13 15.17 21.96 -25.24
C HIS A 13 14.48 22.78 -24.13
N SER A 14 13.18 22.97 -24.25
CA SER A 14 12.37 23.53 -23.17
C SER A 14 12.40 22.62 -21.94
N CYS A 15 12.52 23.19 -20.75
CA CYS A 15 12.34 22.45 -19.51
C CYS A 15 10.89 21.95 -19.40
N CYS A 16 10.69 20.86 -18.66
CA CYS A 16 9.36 20.33 -18.36
C CYS A 16 8.49 21.42 -17.73
N ASN A 17 7.24 21.53 -18.18
CA ASN A 17 6.29 22.43 -17.55
C ASN A 17 5.79 21.84 -16.22
N GLU A 18 5.18 22.68 -15.37
CA GLU A 18 4.67 22.26 -14.05
C GLU A 18 3.68 21.09 -14.14
N GLN A 19 2.85 21.05 -15.18
CA GLN A 19 1.82 20.01 -15.37
C GLN A 19 2.42 18.64 -15.70
N GLU A 20 3.63 18.62 -16.27
CA GLU A 20 4.37 17.40 -16.64
C GLU A 20 5.34 16.94 -15.55
N THR A 21 5.60 17.77 -14.53
CA THR A 21 6.57 17.43 -13.47
C THR A 21 6.23 16.13 -12.75
N GLN A 22 4.94 15.78 -12.58
CA GLN A 22 4.48 14.52 -11.97
C GLN A 22 4.99 13.25 -12.69
N PHE A 23 5.40 13.36 -13.96
CA PHE A 23 5.96 12.24 -14.73
C PHE A 23 7.49 12.16 -14.63
N LEU A 24 8.14 13.17 -14.05
CA LEU A 24 9.58 13.15 -13.80
C LEU A 24 9.85 12.27 -12.58
N ARG A 25 10.72 11.27 -12.76
CA ARG A 25 11.10 10.34 -11.69
C ARG A 25 11.61 11.03 -10.41
N SER A 26 12.27 12.19 -10.54
CA SER A 26 12.75 12.99 -9.41
C SER A 26 11.65 13.71 -8.63
N HIS A 27 10.45 13.80 -9.20
CA HIS A 27 9.28 14.48 -8.63
C HIS A 27 8.16 13.50 -8.26
N GLN A 28 8.33 12.20 -8.49
CA GLN A 28 7.41 11.11 -8.09
C GLN A 28 7.41 10.86 -6.57
N ASN A 29 7.57 11.89 -5.76
CA ASN A 29 7.58 11.78 -4.31
C ASN A 29 6.20 12.15 -3.77
N VAL A 30 5.43 11.12 -3.39
CA VAL A 30 4.23 11.31 -2.59
C VAL A 30 4.66 11.96 -1.28
N SER A 31 3.97 13.01 -0.85
CA SER A 31 4.28 13.65 0.42
C SER A 31 3.86 12.77 1.60
N GLU A 32 4.56 12.88 2.73
CA GLU A 32 4.27 12.05 3.91
C GLU A 32 2.83 12.22 4.41
N GLU A 33 2.27 13.44 4.29
CA GLU A 33 0.88 13.70 4.64
C GLU A 33 -0.12 12.96 3.73
N ASP A 34 0.16 12.89 2.43
CA ASP A 34 -0.70 12.18 1.49
C ASP A 34 -0.54 10.66 1.60
N LYS A 35 0.67 10.18 1.93
CA LYS A 35 0.91 8.77 2.30
C LYS A 35 0.11 8.38 3.53
N ALA A 36 0.24 9.13 4.62
CA ALA A 36 -0.47 8.85 5.88
C ALA A 36 -1.99 8.86 5.68
N LEU A 37 -2.50 9.81 4.90
CA LEU A 37 -3.91 9.88 4.54
C LEU A 37 -4.35 8.64 3.74
N ALA A 38 -3.58 8.24 2.73
CA ALA A 38 -3.89 7.07 1.92
C ALA A 38 -3.86 5.77 2.71
N ILE A 39 -2.90 5.62 3.63
CA ILE A 39 -2.81 4.46 4.54
C ILE A 39 -4.06 4.38 5.43
N GLY A 40 -4.42 5.48 6.11
CA GLY A 40 -5.61 5.52 6.97
C GLY A 40 -6.91 5.23 6.21
N MET A 41 -7.04 5.72 4.98
CA MET A 41 -8.18 5.38 4.11
C MET A 41 -8.19 3.91 3.70
N CYS A 42 -7.03 3.32 3.37
CA CYS A 42 -6.92 1.89 3.06
C CYS A 42 -7.31 1.03 4.27
N GLN A 43 -6.83 1.37 5.47
CA GLN A 43 -7.17 0.69 6.73
C GLN A 43 -8.68 0.78 7.04
N SER A 44 -9.32 1.88 6.63
CA SER A 44 -10.77 2.06 6.72
C SER A 44 -11.58 1.32 5.63
N GLY A 45 -10.93 0.50 4.79
CA GLY A 45 -11.56 -0.28 3.73
C GLY A 45 -11.89 0.51 2.46
N ILE A 46 -11.40 1.74 2.32
CA ILE A 46 -11.62 2.54 1.11
C ILE A 46 -10.72 2.01 -0.01
N LYS A 47 -11.33 1.67 -1.15
CA LYS A 47 -10.59 1.21 -2.32
C LYS A 47 -9.63 2.29 -2.83
N LYS A 48 -8.40 1.93 -3.18
CA LYS A 48 -7.36 2.83 -3.72
C LYS A 48 -7.85 3.76 -4.84
N ARG A 49 -8.65 3.23 -5.78
CA ARG A 49 -9.28 4.02 -6.86
C ARG A 49 -10.15 5.19 -6.38
N ASN A 50 -10.74 5.07 -5.19
CA ASN A 50 -11.54 6.12 -4.56
C ASN A 50 -10.64 7.09 -3.80
N ILE A 51 -9.56 6.61 -3.18
CA ILE A 51 -8.56 7.45 -2.49
C ILE A 51 -7.98 8.47 -3.48
N ILE A 52 -7.53 8.01 -4.65
CA ILE A 52 -7.03 8.89 -5.72
C ILE A 52 -8.07 9.93 -6.15
N LYS A 53 -9.36 9.56 -6.23
CA LYS A 53 -10.41 10.52 -6.57
C LYS A 53 -10.60 11.56 -5.46
N ILE A 54 -10.52 11.14 -4.20
CA ILE A 54 -10.67 12.03 -3.04
C ILE A 54 -9.49 13.00 -2.97
N THR A 55 -8.25 12.53 -3.07
CA THR A 55 -7.07 13.40 -3.06
C THR A 55 -7.06 14.34 -4.26
N LYS A 56 -7.37 13.84 -5.46
CA LYS A 56 -7.54 14.69 -6.65
C LYS A 56 -8.55 15.81 -6.42
N ASN A 57 -9.74 15.47 -5.90
CA ASN A 57 -10.77 16.47 -5.65
C ASN A 57 -10.35 17.48 -4.57
N LYS A 58 -9.57 17.06 -3.58
CA LYS A 58 -9.03 17.92 -2.52
C LYS A 58 -8.01 18.94 -3.07
N VAL A 59 -7.15 18.54 -3.99
CA VAL A 59 -6.14 19.42 -4.61
C VAL A 59 -6.62 20.10 -5.90
N GLY A 60 -7.88 19.87 -6.29
CA GLY A 60 -8.52 20.54 -7.43
C GLY A 60 -8.17 19.99 -8.81
N GLY A 61 -7.47 18.86 -8.91
CA GLY A 61 -7.04 18.34 -10.21
C GLY A 61 -6.00 17.22 -10.11
N TYR A 62 -5.70 16.58 -11.23
CA TYR A 62 -4.59 15.61 -11.29
C TYR A 62 -3.24 16.35 -11.41
N GLU A 63 -3.25 17.47 -12.13
CA GLU A 63 -2.14 18.39 -12.31
C GLU A 63 -1.57 18.95 -11.00
N ASN A 64 -2.38 18.96 -9.92
CA ASN A 64 -1.98 19.49 -8.61
C ASN A 64 -1.61 18.40 -7.60
N LEU A 65 -1.69 17.11 -7.96
CA LEU A 65 -1.28 16.03 -7.06
C LEU A 65 0.24 15.95 -6.92
N GLY A 66 0.98 16.26 -7.98
CA GLY A 66 2.44 16.13 -8.02
C GLY A 66 2.95 14.68 -8.07
N TYR A 67 2.07 13.69 -7.99
CA TYR A 67 2.39 12.26 -8.11
C TYR A 67 1.32 11.52 -8.90
N THR A 68 1.70 10.39 -9.50
CA THR A 68 0.79 9.53 -10.23
C THR A 68 0.08 8.55 -9.30
N PRO A 69 -1.05 7.95 -9.72
CA PRO A 69 -1.69 6.87 -8.96
C PRO A 69 -0.76 5.69 -8.67
N THR A 70 0.17 5.41 -9.58
CA THR A 70 1.19 4.37 -9.42
C THR A 70 2.17 4.72 -8.30
N ASP A 71 2.58 5.97 -8.19
CA ASP A 71 3.49 6.42 -7.13
C ASP A 71 2.84 6.28 -5.74
N LEU A 72 1.54 6.61 -5.63
CA LEU A 72 0.78 6.39 -4.40
C LEU A 72 0.67 4.90 -4.08
N ASP A 73 0.44 4.06 -5.08
CA ASP A 73 0.34 2.61 -4.89
C ASP A 73 1.65 2.01 -4.39
N ASN A 74 2.75 2.36 -5.05
CA ASN A 74 4.10 1.93 -4.66
C ASN A 74 4.45 2.44 -3.26
N SER A 75 4.10 3.69 -2.94
CA SER A 75 4.38 4.23 -1.62
C SER A 75 3.59 3.53 -0.52
N VAL A 76 2.29 3.26 -0.73
CA VAL A 76 1.47 2.54 0.24
C VAL A 76 1.96 1.10 0.37
N GLN A 77 2.41 0.46 -0.70
CA GLN A 77 2.99 -0.88 -0.64
C GLN A 77 4.30 -0.92 0.14
N ASN A 78 5.24 -0.02 -0.17
CA ASN A 78 6.51 0.07 0.57
C ASN A 78 6.28 0.33 2.06
N SER A 79 5.34 1.23 2.41
CA SER A 79 5.01 1.47 3.82
C SER A 79 4.42 0.24 4.52
N ARG A 80 3.75 -0.67 3.80
CA ARG A 80 3.26 -1.93 4.35
C ARG A 80 4.39 -2.93 4.54
N ASP A 81 5.32 -3.00 3.60
CA ASP A 81 6.47 -3.91 3.68
C ASP A 81 7.45 -3.47 4.79
N ASP A 82 7.49 -2.18 5.12
CA ASP A 82 8.25 -1.60 6.24
C ASP A 82 7.50 -1.70 7.60
N ASP A 83 6.20 -1.99 7.59
CA ASP A 83 5.38 -2.13 8.80
C ASP A 83 5.46 -3.59 9.32
N GLU A 84 6.23 -3.81 10.40
CA GLU A 84 6.17 -5.06 11.19
C GLU A 84 4.73 -5.41 11.63
N ASP A 85 3.82 -4.43 11.66
CA ASP A 85 2.39 -4.61 11.92
C ASP A 85 1.63 -5.44 10.86
N LEU A 86 2.26 -5.87 9.75
CA LEU A 86 1.72 -6.94 8.90
C LEU A 86 1.61 -8.29 9.64
N ILE A 87 2.40 -8.47 10.71
CA ILE A 87 2.20 -9.52 11.73
C ILE A 87 0.80 -9.42 12.34
N GLY A 88 0.23 -8.21 12.41
CA GLY A 88 -1.15 -7.92 12.83
C GLY A 88 -2.22 -8.49 11.90
N ASP A 89 -2.02 -8.51 10.57
CA ASP A 89 -3.00 -9.09 9.63
C ASP A 89 -3.02 -10.63 9.73
N VAL A 90 -1.84 -11.24 9.88
CA VAL A 90 -1.70 -12.68 10.15
C VAL A 90 -2.35 -13.05 11.49
N ASN A 91 -2.02 -12.34 12.57
CA ASN A 91 -2.58 -12.61 13.89
C ASN A 91 -4.09 -12.35 13.94
N GLN A 92 -4.59 -11.34 13.24
CA GLN A 92 -6.03 -11.07 13.12
C GLN A 92 -6.74 -12.18 12.33
N THR A 93 -6.14 -12.63 11.23
CA THR A 93 -6.64 -13.77 10.44
C THR A 93 -6.67 -15.06 11.27
N LEU A 94 -5.61 -15.36 12.01
CA LEU A 94 -5.56 -16.52 12.91
C LEU A 94 -6.58 -16.40 14.05
N SER A 95 -6.75 -15.22 14.64
CA SER A 95 -7.75 -14.95 15.68
C SER A 95 -9.18 -15.14 15.17
N TYR A 96 -9.46 -14.72 13.93
CA TYR A 96 -10.74 -14.96 13.27
C TYR A 96 -10.98 -16.45 13.04
N LEU A 97 -10.00 -17.18 12.49
CA LEU A 97 -10.11 -18.63 12.25
C LEU A 97 -10.30 -19.41 13.55
N GLN A 98 -9.60 -19.03 14.62
CA GLN A 98 -9.76 -19.63 15.95
C GLN A 98 -11.15 -19.36 16.54
N SER A 99 -11.66 -18.14 16.39
CA SER A 99 -13.02 -17.77 16.82
C SER A 99 -14.09 -18.52 16.01
N LYS A 100 -13.88 -18.68 14.71
CA LYS A 100 -14.76 -19.44 13.82
C LYS A 100 -14.74 -20.94 14.16
N ASN A 101 -13.58 -21.51 14.46
CA ASN A 101 -13.47 -22.91 14.89
C ASN A 101 -14.18 -23.18 16.22
N THR A 102 -14.13 -22.21 17.14
CA THR A 102 -14.86 -22.29 18.41
C THR A 102 -16.38 -22.23 18.21
N SER A 103 -16.84 -21.42 17.26
CA SER A 103 -18.27 -21.18 17.00
C SER A 103 -18.91 -22.22 16.07
N ASP A 104 -18.15 -22.73 15.11
CA ASP A 104 -18.55 -23.72 14.12
C ASP A 104 -17.63 -24.95 14.18
N ARG A 105 -18.11 -26.00 14.87
CA ARG A 105 -17.38 -27.27 15.03
C ARG A 105 -17.11 -28.01 13.72
N GLY A 106 -17.82 -27.68 12.64
CA GLY A 106 -17.58 -28.26 11.33
C GLY A 106 -16.46 -27.54 10.56
N SER A 107 -16.04 -26.36 11.00
CA SER A 107 -14.91 -25.65 10.40
C SER A 107 -13.57 -26.25 10.81
N PHE A 108 -12.56 -26.08 9.96
CA PHE A 108 -11.21 -26.60 10.18
C PHE A 108 -10.18 -25.57 9.72
N PHE A 109 -9.08 -25.46 10.45
CA PHE A 109 -7.90 -24.74 9.97
C PHE A 109 -6.61 -25.34 10.56
N LYS A 110 -5.51 -25.17 9.85
CA LYS A 110 -4.16 -25.55 10.28
C LYS A 110 -3.15 -24.63 9.61
N TYR A 111 -2.08 -24.31 10.32
CA TYR A 111 -1.01 -23.48 9.79
C TYR A 111 0.37 -23.94 10.27
N THR A 112 1.42 -23.47 9.60
CA THR A 112 2.82 -23.63 10.01
C THR A 112 3.51 -22.27 10.04
N VAL A 113 4.53 -22.14 10.90
CA VAL A 113 5.35 -20.93 11.04
C VAL A 113 6.76 -21.26 10.59
N SER A 114 7.44 -20.34 9.89
CA SER A 114 8.83 -20.47 9.46
C SER A 114 9.78 -20.32 10.66
N ASP A 115 11.06 -20.62 10.43
CA ASP A 115 12.11 -20.42 11.43
C ASP A 115 12.31 -18.93 11.81
N GLU A 116 11.84 -18.03 10.95
CA GLU A 116 11.87 -16.57 11.12
C GLU A 116 10.63 -16.05 11.88
N GLY A 117 9.71 -16.93 12.29
CA GLY A 117 8.50 -16.56 13.04
C GLY A 117 7.33 -16.10 12.17
N GLU A 118 7.42 -16.26 10.85
CA GLU A 118 6.40 -15.82 9.89
C GLU A 118 5.44 -16.95 9.50
N LEU A 119 4.19 -16.63 9.16
CA LEU A 119 3.23 -17.62 8.68
C LEU A 119 3.68 -18.21 7.33
N SER A 120 3.98 -19.51 7.31
CA SER A 120 4.51 -20.19 6.12
C SER A 120 3.41 -20.89 5.31
N ASN A 121 2.49 -21.59 5.95
CA ASN A 121 1.37 -22.26 5.27
C ASN A 121 0.08 -22.06 6.07
N LEU A 122 -1.04 -21.88 5.37
CA LEU A 122 -2.38 -21.82 5.96
C LEU A 122 -3.36 -22.65 5.12
N PHE A 123 -4.02 -23.60 5.76
CA PHE A 123 -5.13 -24.36 5.18
C PHE A 123 -6.36 -24.17 6.06
N TRP A 124 -7.51 -23.92 5.44
CA TRP A 124 -8.78 -23.78 6.16
C TRP A 124 -9.96 -24.23 5.29
N SER A 125 -11.03 -24.65 5.95
CA SER A 125 -12.34 -24.88 5.32
C SER A 125 -13.47 -24.62 6.31
N ASP A 126 -14.60 -24.13 5.81
CA ASP A 126 -15.82 -24.03 6.62
C ASP A 126 -16.62 -25.34 6.60
N SER A 127 -17.58 -25.44 7.52
CA SER A 127 -18.44 -26.62 7.66
C SER A 127 -19.24 -26.94 6.41
N THR A 128 -19.65 -25.91 5.65
CA THR A 128 -20.41 -26.06 4.40
C THR A 128 -19.55 -26.71 3.32
N SER A 129 -18.36 -26.16 3.07
CA SER A 129 -17.42 -26.68 2.08
C SER A 129 -16.96 -28.12 2.40
N ARG A 130 -16.96 -28.51 3.68
CA ARG A 130 -16.68 -29.89 4.10
C ARG A 130 -17.87 -30.83 4.01
N GLY A 131 -19.10 -30.31 4.09
CA GLY A 131 -20.32 -31.10 3.95
C GLY A 131 -20.67 -31.38 2.49
N ASP A 132 -20.24 -30.51 1.58
CA ASP A 132 -20.50 -30.60 0.14
C ASP A 132 -19.51 -31.53 -0.61
N TYR A 133 -18.53 -32.13 0.09
CA TYR A 133 -17.52 -33.04 -0.47
C TYR A 133 -17.58 -34.41 0.23
#